data_AF-A0A5M3WY63-F1
#
_entry.id   AF-A0A5M3WY63-F1
#
_cell.length_a   1.000
_cell.length_b   1.000
_cell.length_c   1.000
_cell.angle_alpha   90.00
_cell.angle_beta   90.00
_cell.angle_gamma   90.00
#
_symmetry.space_group_name_H-M   'P 1'
#
loop_
_entity.id
_entity.type
_entity.pdbx_description
1 polymer ?
#
loop_
_entity_poly.entity_id
_entity_poly.type
_entity_poly.pdbx_seq_one_letter_code
_entity_poly.pdbx_strand_id
1 'polypeptide(L)'
;MQEALMSRVSGLGERAVRSLVLVISMFLLAGCIPGIFPRTERVDPGVLSDVRGIGKVVAQATTEYTWEGLTTITDIVVLDVGDVTGEQAVPRASDSLVARGWTINIDRLPESMSMDSPAPENAKVYIEGITASESHNAADSKILKMIQDLRTQPNFEGLVVAEAEPYEME
;
A
#
# COMPACT_ATOMS: atom_id res chain seq x y z
N MET A 1 -69.15 0.87 -29.66
CA MET A 1 -68.49 0.09 -28.58
C MET A 1 -67.07 -0.29 -28.99
N GLN A 2 -66.26 0.69 -29.42
CA GLN A 2 -64.91 0.46 -29.98
C GLN A 2 -63.87 1.49 -29.48
N GLU A 3 -64.30 2.61 -28.89
CA GLU A 3 -63.41 3.64 -28.32
C GLU A 3 -62.84 3.28 -26.94
N ALA A 4 -63.46 2.34 -26.21
CA ALA A 4 -63.02 1.97 -24.87
C ALA A 4 -61.74 1.10 -24.83
N LEU A 5 -61.31 0.56 -25.98
CA LEU A 5 -60.13 -0.32 -26.08
C LEU A 5 -58.84 0.44 -26.44
N MET A 6 -58.91 1.59 -27.12
CA MET A 6 -57.70 2.37 -27.45
C MET A 6 -57.15 3.18 -26.27
N SER A 7 -57.99 3.56 -25.30
CA SER A 7 -57.56 4.30 -24.10
C SER A 7 -56.76 3.46 -23.09
N ARG A 8 -56.80 2.12 -23.18
CA ARG A 8 -56.09 1.24 -22.23
C ARG A 8 -54.67 0.88 -22.66
N VAL A 9 -54.34 1.03 -23.95
CA VAL A 9 -53.02 0.67 -24.50
C VAL A 9 -51.98 1.77 -24.22
N SER A 10 -52.40 3.04 -24.19
CA SER A 10 -51.54 4.18 -23.88
C SER A 10 -51.04 4.18 -22.42
N GLY A 11 -51.88 3.76 -21.47
CA GLY A 11 -51.53 3.75 -20.04
C GLY A 11 -50.58 2.62 -19.60
N LEU A 12 -50.47 1.53 -20.38
CA LEU A 12 -49.55 0.43 -20.07
C LEU A 12 -48.10 0.78 -20.47
N GLY A 13 -47.92 1.45 -21.60
CA GLY A 13 -46.61 1.92 -22.08
C GLY A 13 -46.00 2.97 -21.15
N GLU A 14 -46.79 3.95 -20.71
CA GLU A 14 -46.32 4.99 -19.77
C GLU A 14 -45.94 4.43 -18.40
N ARG A 15 -46.66 3.41 -17.90
CA ARG A 15 -46.32 2.73 -16.64
C ARG A 15 -45.06 1.89 -16.76
N ALA A 16 -44.88 1.18 -17.88
CA ALA A 16 -43.67 0.40 -18.15
C ALA A 16 -42.44 1.31 -18.28
N VAL A 17 -42.57 2.44 -18.97
CA VAL A 17 -41.49 3.43 -19.11
C VAL A 17 -41.15 4.09 -17.77
N ARG A 18 -42.16 4.47 -16.96
CA ARG A 18 -41.93 5.02 -15.60
C ARG A 18 -41.26 4.02 -14.67
N SER A 19 -41.65 2.74 -14.71
CA SER A 19 -41.00 1.68 -13.94
C SER A 19 -39.57 1.43 -14.38
N LEU A 20 -39.29 1.47 -15.69
CA LEU A 20 -37.92 1.31 -16.21
C LEU A 20 -37.02 2.48 -15.79
N VAL A 21 -37.53 3.71 -15.83
CA VAL A 21 -36.80 4.90 -15.39
C VAL A 21 -36.48 4.84 -13.90
N LEU A 22 -37.41 4.37 -13.06
CA LEU A 22 -37.17 4.19 -11.62
C LEU A 22 -36.10 3.12 -11.34
N VAL A 23 -36.13 2.00 -12.06
CA VAL A 23 -35.13 0.93 -11.92
C VAL A 23 -33.75 1.42 -12.36
N ILE A 24 -33.64 2.09 -13.52
CA ILE A 24 -32.37 2.64 -14.02
C ILE A 24 -31.83 3.71 -13.07
N SER A 25 -32.70 4.59 -12.54
CA SER A 25 -32.30 5.61 -11.56
C SER A 25 -31.80 4.98 -10.25
N MET A 26 -32.39 3.87 -9.82
CA MET A 26 -31.95 3.12 -8.64
C MET A 26 -30.59 2.44 -8.85
N PHE A 27 -30.31 1.93 -10.05
CA PHE A 27 -28.99 1.39 -10.41
C PHE A 27 -27.90 2.47 -10.54
N LEU A 28 -28.24 3.66 -11.04
CA LEU A 28 -27.31 4.78 -11.13
C LEU A 28 -26.95 5.35 -9.74
N LEU A 29 -27.87 5.28 -8.77
CA LEU A 29 -27.60 5.67 -7.38
C LEU A 29 -26.81 4.60 -6.60
N ALA A 30 -26.85 3.33 -7.01
CA ALA A 30 -26.06 2.25 -6.41
C ALA A 30 -24.59 2.22 -6.90
N GLY A 31 -24.27 2.93 -7.98
CA GLY A 31 -22.91 2.97 -8.56
C GLY A 31 -21.88 3.78 -7.78
N CYS A 32 -22.28 4.50 -6.72
CA CYS A 32 -21.41 5.37 -5.93
C CYS A 32 -21.24 4.90 -4.49
N ILE A 33 -21.38 3.60 -4.19
CA ILE A 33 -21.15 3.07 -2.84
C ILE A 33 -19.67 2.63 -2.74
N PRO A 34 -18.83 3.34 -1.97
CA PRO A 34 -17.51 2.86 -1.61
C PRO A 34 -17.65 1.50 -0.93
N GLY A 35 -16.90 0.50 -1.37
CA GLY A 35 -16.92 -0.87 -0.80
C GLY A 35 -17.70 -1.93 -1.60
N ILE A 36 -18.37 -1.60 -2.71
CA ILE A 36 -19.00 -2.63 -3.57
C ILE A 36 -17.97 -3.41 -4.41
N PHE A 37 -16.87 -2.76 -4.80
CA PHE A 37 -15.79 -3.39 -5.55
C PHE A 37 -14.53 -3.39 -4.71
N PRO A 38 -14.11 -4.55 -4.17
CA PRO A 38 -12.85 -4.63 -3.47
C PRO A 38 -11.72 -4.25 -4.42
N ARG A 39 -10.85 -3.33 -4.00
CA ARG A 39 -9.68 -2.91 -4.74
C ARG A 39 -8.44 -3.35 -3.97
N THR A 40 -7.42 -3.80 -4.69
CA THR A 40 -6.11 -4.07 -4.12
C THR A 40 -5.12 -3.04 -4.63
N GLU A 41 -4.42 -2.40 -3.71
CA GLU A 41 -3.30 -1.51 -4.03
C GLU A 41 -1.98 -2.15 -3.61
N ARG A 42 -0.99 -1.96 -4.48
CA ARG A 42 0.37 -2.40 -4.26
C ARG A 42 1.30 -1.34 -4.82
N VAL A 43 2.45 -1.21 -4.18
CA VAL A 43 3.57 -0.41 -4.64
C VAL A 43 3.96 -0.76 -6.08
N ASP A 44 4.31 0.26 -6.86
CA ASP A 44 4.82 0.09 -8.22
C ASP A 44 6.12 -0.74 -8.23
N PRO A 45 6.32 -1.66 -9.19
CA PRO A 45 7.55 -2.45 -9.27
C PRO A 45 8.85 -1.63 -9.35
N GLY A 46 8.80 -0.40 -9.90
CA GLY A 46 9.91 0.55 -9.94
C GLY A 46 10.34 0.99 -8.54
N VAL A 47 9.38 1.31 -7.67
CA VAL A 47 9.65 1.61 -6.26
C VAL A 47 10.30 0.43 -5.54
N LEU A 48 9.81 -0.80 -5.76
CA LEU A 48 10.45 -1.97 -5.17
C LEU A 48 11.84 -2.22 -5.74
N SER A 49 12.10 -1.84 -7.00
CA SER A 49 13.43 -1.89 -7.59
C SER A 49 14.37 -0.91 -6.88
N ASP A 50 13.91 0.30 -6.58
CA ASP A 50 14.67 1.30 -5.84
C ASP A 50 14.97 0.88 -4.40
N VAL A 51 13.97 0.34 -3.70
CA VAL A 51 14.13 -0.19 -2.33
C VAL A 51 15.12 -1.35 -2.32
N ARG A 52 15.00 -2.29 -3.26
CA ARG A 52 15.97 -3.39 -3.39
C ARG A 52 17.35 -2.90 -3.83
N GLY A 53 17.44 -1.73 -4.46
CA GLY A 53 18.69 -1.08 -4.82
C GLY A 53 19.44 -0.47 -3.63
N ILE A 54 18.82 -0.38 -2.46
CA ILE A 54 19.46 0.15 -1.24
C ILE A 54 20.67 -0.72 -0.83
N GLY A 55 20.53 -2.04 -0.91
CA GLY A 55 21.53 -2.98 -0.42
C GLY A 55 21.22 -4.42 -0.84
N LYS A 56 21.88 -5.39 -0.21
CA LYS A 56 21.61 -6.81 -0.47
C LYS A 56 20.35 -7.24 0.29
N VAL A 57 19.34 -7.72 -0.43
CA VAL A 57 18.14 -8.31 0.19
C VAL A 57 18.52 -9.59 0.94
N VAL A 58 18.26 -9.63 2.25
CA VAL A 58 18.50 -10.81 3.09
C VAL A 58 17.22 -11.52 3.51
N ALA A 59 16.10 -10.80 3.55
CA ALA A 59 14.77 -11.37 3.73
C ALA A 59 13.70 -10.47 3.10
N GLN A 60 12.52 -11.04 2.83
CA GLN A 60 11.39 -10.31 2.31
C GLN A 60 10.07 -10.94 2.78
N ALA A 61 9.07 -10.10 3.00
CA ALA A 61 7.72 -10.48 3.36
C ALA A 61 6.73 -9.49 2.74
N THR A 62 5.45 -9.83 2.83
CA THR A 62 4.34 -8.91 2.56
C THR A 62 3.36 -8.97 3.72
N THR A 63 2.74 -7.85 4.04
CA THR A 63 1.56 -7.77 4.91
C THR A 63 0.39 -7.22 4.10
N GLU A 64 -0.81 -7.55 4.54
CA GLU A 64 -2.04 -7.11 3.89
C GLU A 64 -2.93 -6.49 4.96
N TYR A 65 -3.38 -5.26 4.70
CA TYR A 65 -4.35 -4.57 5.52
C TYR A 65 -5.57 -4.25 4.68
N THR A 66 -6.77 -4.60 5.15
CA THR A 66 -8.01 -4.32 4.42
C THR A 66 -8.90 -3.40 5.24
N TRP A 67 -9.25 -2.25 4.67
CA TRP A 67 -10.13 -1.24 5.25
C TRP A 67 -11.11 -0.73 4.20
N GLU A 68 -12.41 -0.68 4.52
CA GLU A 68 -13.47 -0.16 3.63
C GLU A 68 -13.46 -0.72 2.18
N GLY A 69 -13.02 -1.97 2.02
CA GLY A 69 -12.94 -2.64 0.71
C GLY A 69 -11.66 -2.33 -0.08
N LEU A 70 -10.75 -1.52 0.45
CA LEU A 70 -9.39 -1.38 -0.05
C LEU A 70 -8.46 -2.33 0.70
N THR A 71 -7.79 -3.22 -0.04
CA THR A 71 -6.69 -4.05 0.46
C THR A 71 -5.37 -3.42 0.06
N THR A 72 -4.63 -2.91 1.01
CA THR A 72 -3.26 -2.41 0.82
C THR A 72 -2.28 -3.54 1.08
N ILE A 73 -1.41 -3.81 0.10
CA ILE A 73 -0.30 -4.73 0.26
C ILE A 73 0.97 -3.92 0.53
N THR A 74 1.54 -4.11 1.72
CA THR A 74 2.82 -3.54 2.11
C THR A 74 3.93 -4.55 1.83
N ASP A 75 4.93 -4.13 1.08
CA ASP A 75 6.13 -4.92 0.80
C ASP A 75 7.19 -4.62 1.87
N ILE A 76 7.67 -5.66 2.54
CA ILE A 76 8.66 -5.55 3.62
C ILE A 76 9.93 -6.21 3.16
N VAL A 77 11.02 -5.45 3.15
CA VAL A 77 12.33 -5.91 2.66
C VAL A 77 13.36 -5.66 3.75
N VAL A 78 14.06 -6.72 4.15
CA VAL A 78 15.22 -6.60 5.04
C VAL A 78 16.49 -6.57 4.19
N LEU A 79 17.28 -5.51 4.38
CA LEU A 79 18.41 -5.16 3.53
C LEU A 79 19.68 -5.11 4.38
N ASP A 80 20.75 -5.73 3.88
CA ASP A 80 22.12 -5.50 4.32
C ASP A 80 22.71 -4.34 3.51
N VAL A 81 22.97 -3.21 4.18
CA VAL A 81 23.48 -1.98 3.57
C VAL A 81 25.00 -1.90 3.49
N GLY A 82 25.69 -3.04 3.72
CA GLY A 82 27.12 -3.19 3.59
C GLY A 82 27.86 -3.01 4.91
N ASP A 83 29.11 -2.56 4.85
CA ASP A 83 30.04 -2.48 5.99
C ASP A 83 29.74 -1.30 6.94
N VAL A 84 28.48 -1.13 7.32
CA VAL A 84 28.01 -0.17 8.33
C VAL A 84 27.32 -0.91 9.46
N THR A 85 27.32 -0.32 10.66
CA THR A 85 26.70 -0.94 11.85
C THR A 85 25.78 0.06 12.55
N GLY A 86 24.70 -0.44 13.13
CA GLY A 86 23.83 0.27 14.07
C GLY A 86 23.33 1.60 13.52
N GLU A 87 23.76 2.69 14.15
CA GLU A 87 23.29 4.05 13.86
C GLU A 87 23.59 4.55 12.44
N GLN A 88 24.50 3.89 11.72
CA GLN A 88 24.85 4.24 10.34
C GLN A 88 23.97 3.56 9.28
N ALA A 89 23.21 2.54 9.67
CA ALA A 89 22.46 1.72 8.72
C ALA A 89 21.33 2.52 8.04
N VAL A 90 20.51 3.23 8.83
CA VAL A 90 19.38 4.05 8.31
C VAL A 90 19.87 5.25 7.48
N PRO A 91 20.87 6.06 7.92
CA PRO A 91 21.43 7.12 7.08
C PRO A 91 21.99 6.60 5.76
N ARG A 92 22.68 5.44 5.77
CA ARG A 92 23.24 4.86 4.56
C ARG A 92 22.15 4.41 3.59
N ALA A 93 21.07 3.83 4.12
CA ALA A 93 19.92 3.42 3.35
C ALA A 93 19.19 4.62 2.72
N SER A 94 18.97 5.69 3.50
CA SER A 94 18.30 6.89 3.02
C SER A 94 19.11 7.62 1.96
N ASP A 95 20.44 7.76 2.14
CA ASP A 95 21.33 8.33 1.14
C ASP A 95 21.22 7.63 -0.23
N SER A 96 21.04 6.30 -0.22
CA SER A 96 20.86 5.50 -1.43
C SER A 96 19.56 5.85 -2.16
N LEU A 97 18.47 6.10 -1.43
CA LEU A 97 17.19 6.54 -2.01
C LEU A 97 17.22 8.02 -2.43
N VAL A 98 17.85 8.91 -1.65
CA VAL A 98 18.05 10.32 -2.02
C VAL A 98 18.79 10.43 -3.34
N ALA A 99 19.81 9.59 -3.56
CA ALA A 99 20.54 9.52 -4.84
C ALA A 99 19.65 9.13 -6.03
N ARG A 100 18.48 8.52 -5.78
CA ARG A 100 17.46 8.16 -6.77
C ARG A 100 16.32 9.18 -6.87
N GLY A 101 16.42 10.31 -6.17
CA GLY A 101 15.42 11.38 -6.22
C GLY A 101 14.28 11.24 -5.22
N TRP A 102 14.39 10.33 -4.26
CA TRP A 102 13.44 10.24 -3.16
C TRP A 102 13.55 11.44 -2.22
N THR A 103 12.43 11.85 -1.64
CA THR A 103 12.37 12.99 -0.73
C THR A 103 12.16 12.52 0.70
N ILE A 104 12.94 13.06 1.65
CA ILE A 104 12.74 12.78 3.07
C ILE A 104 11.50 13.52 3.55
N ASN A 105 10.53 12.80 4.11
CA ASN A 105 9.29 13.33 4.66
C ASN A 105 9.41 13.48 6.19
N ILE A 106 9.88 12.43 6.87
CA ILE A 106 10.06 12.41 8.32
C ILE A 106 11.47 11.90 8.64
N ASP A 107 12.25 12.68 9.38
CA ASP A 107 13.58 12.32 9.86
C ASP A 107 13.53 12.02 11.37
N ARG A 108 13.90 10.78 11.75
CA ARG A 108 14.00 10.29 13.13
C ARG A 108 15.29 9.50 13.35
N LEU A 109 16.37 9.94 12.70
CA LEU A 109 17.67 9.29 12.85
C LEU A 109 18.14 9.24 14.32
N PRO A 110 18.89 8.20 14.72
CA PRO A 110 19.36 7.10 13.87
C PRO A 110 18.35 5.94 13.70
N GLU A 111 17.19 6.01 14.36
CA GLU A 111 16.28 4.89 14.49
C GLU A 111 15.51 4.62 13.19
N SER A 112 14.97 5.66 12.57
CA SER A 112 14.09 5.52 11.42
C SER A 112 13.99 6.76 10.55
N MET A 113 13.43 6.58 9.35
CA MET A 113 13.14 7.64 8.40
C MET A 113 11.95 7.26 7.53
N SER A 114 11.16 8.25 7.12
CA SER A 114 10.14 8.08 6.09
C SER A 114 10.47 8.92 4.87
N MET A 115 10.31 8.32 3.70
CA MET A 115 10.64 8.93 2.41
C MET A 115 9.52 8.71 1.40
N ASP A 116 9.30 9.70 0.54
CA ASP A 116 8.32 9.66 -0.53
C ASP A 116 9.02 9.43 -1.87
N SER A 117 8.43 8.57 -2.70
CA SER A 117 8.95 8.26 -4.04
C SER A 117 8.84 9.47 -4.96
N PRO A 118 9.74 9.61 -5.95
CA PRO A 118 9.59 10.63 -6.97
C PRO A 118 8.31 10.39 -7.79
N ALA A 119 7.56 11.46 -8.08
CA ALA A 119 6.40 11.38 -8.96
C ALA A 119 6.81 10.77 -10.33
N PRO A 120 5.98 9.90 -10.95
CA PRO A 120 4.57 9.60 -10.62
C PRO A 120 4.36 8.40 -9.69
N GLU A 121 5.41 7.87 -9.06
CA GLU A 121 5.40 6.55 -8.43
C GLU A 121 4.73 6.51 -7.05
N ASN A 122 3.99 7.56 -6.67
CA ASN A 122 3.30 7.81 -5.39
C ASN A 122 3.30 6.63 -4.41
N ALA A 123 4.44 6.45 -3.75
CA ALA A 123 4.63 5.45 -2.72
C ALA A 123 5.44 6.08 -1.60
N LYS A 124 5.29 5.50 -0.42
CA LYS A 124 6.05 5.87 0.76
C LYS A 124 6.88 4.68 1.19
N VAL A 125 8.10 4.95 1.64
CA VAL A 125 8.96 3.97 2.26
C VAL A 125 9.27 4.42 3.67
N TYR A 126 9.06 3.53 4.63
CA TYR A 126 9.55 3.67 5.98
C TYR A 126 10.79 2.77 6.14
N ILE A 127 11.92 3.38 6.49
CA ILE A 127 13.20 2.70 6.72
C ILE A 127 13.47 2.74 8.21
N GLU A 128 13.80 1.60 8.78
CA GLU A 128 14.09 1.46 10.20
C GLU A 128 15.28 0.54 10.45
N GLY A 129 16.09 0.85 11.46
CA GLY A 129 17.14 -0.07 11.91
C GLY A 129 16.53 -1.36 12.46
N ILE A 130 17.19 -2.50 12.26
CA ILE A 130 16.62 -3.82 12.59
C ILE A 130 16.10 -3.94 14.03
N THR A 131 16.78 -3.31 15.00
CA THR A 131 16.42 -3.35 16.43
C THR A 131 15.19 -2.49 16.75
N ALA A 132 15.08 -1.32 16.11
CA ALA A 132 13.90 -0.47 16.22
C ALA A 132 12.68 -1.18 15.59
N SER A 133 12.89 -1.79 14.42
CA SER A 133 11.86 -2.57 13.74
C SER A 133 11.41 -3.78 14.56
N GLU A 134 12.29 -4.46 15.27
CA GLU A 134 11.90 -5.56 16.16
C GLU A 134 10.94 -5.09 17.26
N SER A 135 11.16 -3.89 17.78
CA SER A 135 10.35 -3.30 18.84
C SER A 135 8.99 -2.83 18.31
N HIS A 136 8.96 -2.16 17.14
CA HIS A 136 7.72 -1.70 16.52
C HIS A 136 6.85 -2.84 15.99
N ASN A 137 7.46 -3.85 15.36
CA ASN A 137 6.75 -4.99 14.77
C ASN A 137 6.54 -6.16 15.75
N ALA A 138 6.66 -5.92 17.07
CA ALA A 138 6.51 -6.96 18.09
C ALA A 138 5.12 -7.66 18.07
N ALA A 139 4.09 -7.01 17.53
CA ALA A 139 2.76 -7.57 17.36
C ALA A 139 2.59 -8.40 16.07
N ASP A 140 3.44 -8.20 15.05
CA ASP A 140 3.41 -8.96 13.80
C ASP A 140 4.33 -10.19 13.91
N SER A 141 3.73 -11.35 14.17
CA SER A 141 4.48 -12.60 14.34
C SER A 141 5.30 -13.01 13.10
N LYS A 142 4.91 -12.60 11.90
CA LYS A 142 5.60 -12.95 10.65
C LYS A 142 6.86 -12.10 10.50
N ILE A 143 6.75 -10.79 10.69
CA ILE A 143 7.89 -9.86 10.62
C ILE A 143 8.85 -10.15 11.76
N LEU A 144 8.34 -10.31 12.99
CA LEU A 144 9.17 -10.61 14.15
C LEU A 144 9.98 -11.89 13.97
N LYS A 145 9.35 -12.97 13.48
CA LYS A 145 10.06 -14.22 13.19
C LYS A 145 11.12 -14.02 12.12
N MET A 146 10.80 -13.30 11.05
CA MET A 146 11.76 -12.96 9.99
C MET A 146 12.98 -12.24 10.56
N ILE A 147 12.79 -11.24 11.43
CA ILE A 147 13.89 -10.52 12.09
C ILE A 147 14.70 -11.45 13.01
N GLN A 148 14.02 -12.29 13.81
CA GLN A 148 14.66 -13.23 14.72
C GLN A 148 15.54 -14.25 14.00
N ASP A 149 15.10 -14.76 12.85
CA ASP A 149 15.87 -15.71 12.02
C ASP A 149 17.19 -15.09 11.53
N LEU A 150 17.26 -13.76 11.42
CA LEU A 150 18.45 -13.03 10.97
C LEU A 150 19.42 -12.67 12.11
N ARG A 151 19.05 -12.84 13.39
CA ARG A 151 19.90 -12.48 14.56
C ARG A 151 21.27 -13.15 14.58
N THR A 152 21.42 -14.27 13.88
CA THR A 152 22.69 -15.01 13.78
C THR A 152 23.61 -14.49 12.67
N GLN A 153 23.17 -13.51 11.87
CA GLN A 153 24.00 -12.95 10.83
C GLN A 153 25.16 -12.11 11.41
N PRO A 154 26.36 -12.18 10.81
CA PRO A 154 27.53 -11.45 11.30
C PRO A 154 27.35 -9.93 11.37
N ASN A 155 26.48 -9.35 10.53
CA ASN A 155 26.20 -7.92 10.46
C ASN A 155 24.74 -7.59 10.80
N PHE A 156 24.16 -8.25 11.79
CA PHE A 156 22.75 -8.03 12.15
C PHE A 156 22.43 -6.56 12.40
N GLU A 157 23.26 -5.84 13.16
CA GLU A 157 23.04 -4.42 13.45
C GLU A 157 23.20 -3.50 12.23
N GLY A 158 23.82 -3.97 11.15
CA GLY A 158 23.91 -3.27 9.87
C GLY A 158 22.70 -3.50 8.96
N LEU A 159 21.70 -4.27 9.41
CA LEU A 159 20.48 -4.49 8.65
C LEU A 159 19.46 -3.36 8.86
N VAL A 160 18.74 -3.04 7.79
CA VAL A 160 17.55 -2.18 7.84
C VAL A 160 16.33 -2.93 7.36
N VAL A 161 15.17 -2.57 7.91
CA VAL A 161 13.86 -2.98 7.42
C VAL A 161 13.27 -1.82 6.65
N ALA A 162 12.91 -2.06 5.40
CA ALA A 162 12.22 -1.11 4.54
C ALA A 162 10.79 -1.62 4.30
N GLU A 163 9.81 -0.83 4.73
CA GLU A 163 8.38 -1.08 4.49
C GLU A 163 7.92 -0.12 3.40
N ALA A 164 7.53 -0.66 2.24
CA ALA A 164 7.05 0.10 1.10
C ALA A 164 5.53 -0.04 0.99
N GLU A 165 4.83 1.09 1.01
CA GLU A 165 3.38 1.18 0.92
C GLU A 165 2.95 2.12 -0.23
N PRO A 166 1.86 1.80 -0.96
CA PRO A 166 1.28 2.74 -1.91
C PRO A 166 0.68 3.94 -1.15
N TYR A 167 0.66 5.13 -1.74
CA TYR A 167 -0.10 6.24 -1.15
C TYR A 167 -1.60 5.93 -1.17
N GLU A 168 -2.25 6.07 -0.02
CA GLU A 168 -3.71 6.21 0.03
C GLU A 168 -4.07 7.53 -0.68
N MET A 169 -4.63 7.43 -1.89
CA MET A 169 -5.23 8.61 -2.53
C MET A 169 -6.58 8.88 -1.83
N GLU A 170 -6.60 9.91 -0.97
CA GLU A 170 -7.84 10.48 -0.41
C GLU A 170 -8.83 10.95 -1.50
#